data_AF-A0AAU1Q9A7-F1
#
_entry.id   AF-A0AAU1Q9A7-F1
#
_cell.length_a   1.000
_cell.length_b   1.000
_cell.length_c   1.000
_cell.angle_alpha   90.00
_cell.angle_beta   90.00
_cell.angle_gamma   90.00
#
_symmetry.space_group_name_H-M   'P 1'
#
loop_
_entity.id
_entity.type
_entity.pdbx_description
1 polymer ?
#
loop_
_entity_poly.entity_id
_entity_poly.type
_entity_poly.pdbx_seq_one_letter_code
_entity_poly.pdbx_strand_id
1 'polypeptide(L)'
;MSACTAYSSDPDLDVSDVSGNGVEIDVARNLLDGTIRLSVLWTDEIHLSPEGAKQVAYALLRAAGDSRILYRDVVVGGERREDPA
;
A
#
# COMPACT_ATOMS: atom_id res chain seq x y z
N MET A 1 -20.20 1.29 24.75
CA MET A 1 -19.34 0.19 24.31
C MET A 1 -18.70 0.63 23.01
N SER A 2 -17.42 0.98 22.99
CA SER A 2 -16.73 1.30 21.74
C SER A 2 -16.59 0.01 20.95
N ALA A 3 -17.12 -0.04 19.74
CA ALA A 3 -16.91 -1.16 18.85
C ALA A 3 -15.40 -1.29 18.62
N CYS A 4 -14.77 -2.35 19.16
CA CYS A 4 -13.45 -2.76 18.70
C CYS A 4 -13.64 -3.14 17.24
N THR A 5 -13.36 -2.22 16.32
CA THR A 5 -13.18 -2.60 14.93
C THR A 5 -11.98 -3.52 14.93
N ALA A 6 -12.21 -4.80 14.61
CA ALA A 6 -11.14 -5.81 14.56
C ALA A 6 -10.04 -5.43 13.56
N TYR A 7 -10.25 -4.40 12.74
CA TYR A 7 -9.36 -3.94 11.68
C TYR A 7 -8.77 -2.57 12.00
N SER A 8 -7.47 -2.42 11.71
CA SER A 8 -6.75 -1.14 11.68
C SER A 8 -6.41 -0.81 10.24
N SER A 9 -7.04 0.24 9.70
CA SER A 9 -6.76 0.79 8.37
C SER A 9 -5.40 1.46 8.31
N ASP A 10 -4.82 1.53 7.12
CA ASP A 10 -3.59 2.27 6.84
C ASP A 10 -3.91 3.77 6.73
N PRO A 11 -3.42 4.61 7.67
CA PRO A 11 -3.73 6.04 7.67
C PRO A 11 -2.95 6.84 6.61
N ASP A 12 -1.92 6.24 6.01
CA ASP A 12 -1.05 6.88 5.03
C ASP A 12 -1.44 6.52 3.58
N LEU A 13 -2.51 5.75 3.39
CA LEU A 13 -3.04 5.41 2.07
C LEU A 13 -4.08 6.43 1.64
N ASP A 14 -3.67 7.36 0.78
CA ASP A 14 -4.56 8.32 0.11
C ASP A 14 -4.52 8.09 -1.40
N VAL A 15 -5.27 7.08 -1.85
CA VAL A 15 -5.33 6.69 -3.26
C VAL A 15 -6.77 6.69 -3.74
N SER A 16 -6.97 7.43 -4.82
CA SER A 16 -8.23 7.53 -5.55
C SER A 16 -8.09 6.94 -6.95
N ASP A 17 -9.21 6.43 -7.46
CA ASP A 17 -9.32 5.98 -8.83
C ASP A 17 -9.10 7.12 -9.84
N VAL A 18 -8.25 6.86 -10.85
CA VAL A 18 -7.85 7.89 -11.83
C VAL A 18 -8.93 8.24 -12.84
N SER A 19 -9.99 7.41 -12.97
CA SER A 19 -11.11 7.74 -13.84
C SER A 19 -12.02 8.83 -13.25
N GLY A 20 -11.73 9.26 -12.01
CA GLY A 20 -12.43 10.36 -11.36
C GLY A 20 -13.77 9.96 -10.75
N ASN A 21 -14.02 8.66 -10.60
CA ASN A 21 -15.27 8.12 -10.05
C ASN A 21 -15.35 8.23 -8.51
N GLY A 22 -14.33 8.83 -7.87
CA GLY A 22 -14.30 9.01 -6.42
C GLY A 22 -14.23 7.70 -5.64
N VAL A 23 -13.73 6.62 -6.26
CA VAL A 23 -13.53 5.34 -5.59
C VAL A 23 -12.29 5.43 -4.72
N GLU A 24 -12.48 5.13 -3.43
CA GLU A 24 -11.43 5.07 -2.42
C GLU A 24 -11.02 3.62 -2.15
N ILE A 25 -9.74 3.45 -1.82
CA ILE A 25 -9.14 2.16 -1.49
C ILE A 25 -8.71 2.18 -0.02
N ASP A 26 -9.13 1.15 0.72
CA ASP A 26 -8.72 0.94 2.12
C ASP A 26 -7.92 -0.36 2.23
N VAL A 27 -6.78 -0.30 2.89
CA VAL A 27 -6.01 -1.47 3.32
C VAL A 27 -6.03 -1.52 4.83
N ALA A 28 -6.52 -2.63 5.39
CA ALA A 28 -6.63 -2.78 6.83
C ALA A 28 -6.15 -4.15 7.32
N ARG A 29 -5.46 -4.17 8.46
CA ARG A 29 -5.02 -5.40 9.12
C ARG A 29 -5.99 -5.80 10.22
N ASN A 30 -6.44 -7.05 10.22
CA ASN A 30 -7.15 -7.65 11.34
C ASN A 30 -6.17 -7.83 12.52
N LEU A 31 -6.49 -7.23 13.66
CA LEU A 31 -5.69 -7.24 14.87
C LEU A 31 -5.74 -8.57 15.63
N LEU A 32 -6.70 -9.44 15.33
CA LEU A 32 -6.88 -10.74 15.99
C LEU A 32 -6.07 -11.85 15.31
N ASP A 33 -6.13 -11.93 13.98
CA ASP A 33 -5.53 -13.03 13.20
C ASP A 33 -4.48 -12.59 12.17
N GLY A 34 -4.27 -11.28 12.02
CA GLY A 34 -3.31 -10.72 11.07
C GLY A 34 -3.75 -10.76 9.61
N THR A 35 -4.97 -11.21 9.29
CA THR A 35 -5.50 -11.18 7.92
C THR A 35 -5.56 -9.75 7.40
N ILE A 36 -5.24 -9.54 6.12
CA ILE A 36 -5.24 -8.23 5.48
C ILE A 36 -6.48 -8.12 4.60
N ARG A 37 -7.24 -7.04 4.79
CA ARG A 37 -8.38 -6.68 3.95
C ARG A 37 -7.96 -5.58 2.99
N LEU A 38 -8.20 -5.80 1.72
CA LEU A 38 -8.21 -4.76 0.69
C LEU A 38 -9.67 -4.49 0.34
N SER A 39 -10.12 -3.25 0.55
CA SER A 39 -11.49 -2.84 0.25
C SER A 39 -11.46 -1.85 -0.91
N VAL A 40 -12.30 -2.11 -1.90
CA VAL A 40 -12.57 -1.22 -3.03
C VAL A 40 -14.06 -0.93 -3.01
N LEU A 41 -14.43 0.33 -2.79
CA LEU A 41 -15.83 0.71 -2.63
C LEU A 41 -16.49 0.97 -3.99
N TRP A 42 -17.70 0.43 -4.20
CA TRP A 42 -18.64 0.80 -5.28
C TRP A 42 -18.21 0.52 -6.74
N THR A 43 -17.23 -0.32 -7.01
CA THR A 43 -16.85 -0.70 -8.39
C THR A 43 -16.31 -2.13 -8.51
N ASP A 44 -16.48 -2.73 -9.68
CA ASP A 44 -15.90 -4.02 -10.06
C ASP A 44 -14.42 -3.89 -10.48
N GLU A 45 -14.00 -2.70 -10.92
CA GLU A 45 -12.63 -2.40 -11.38
C GLU A 45 -12.19 -1.01 -10.92
N ILE A 46 -10.90 -0.87 -10.58
CA ILE A 46 -10.23 0.39 -10.30
C ILE A 46 -9.04 0.58 -11.22
N HIS A 47 -8.86 1.82 -11.67
CA HIS A 47 -7.69 2.25 -12.41
C HIS A 47 -6.79 3.06 -11.49
N LEU A 48 -5.55 2.62 -11.36
CA LEU A 48 -4.54 3.29 -10.56
C LEU A 48 -3.50 3.95 -11.44
N SER A 49 -3.06 5.14 -11.02
CA SER A 49 -1.83 5.70 -11.55
C SER A 49 -0.66 4.80 -11.15
N PRO A 50 0.47 4.82 -11.88
CA PRO A 50 1.65 4.07 -11.48
C PRO A 50 2.11 4.37 -10.05
N GLU A 51 1.90 5.60 -9.56
CA GLU A 51 2.26 5.97 -8.18
C GLU A 51 1.22 5.47 -7.16
N GLY A 52 -0.08 5.58 -7.46
CA GLY A 52 -1.13 5.03 -6.61
C GLY A 52 -1.01 3.51 -6.44
N ALA A 53 -0.64 2.79 -7.51
CA ALA A 53 -0.37 1.35 -7.45
C ALA A 53 0.79 1.01 -6.50
N LYS A 54 1.88 1.80 -6.48
CA LYS A 54 2.97 1.62 -5.52
C LYS A 54 2.53 1.89 -4.09
N GLN A 55 1.74 2.93 -3.87
CA GLN A 55 1.24 3.26 -2.54
C GLN A 55 0.36 2.14 -1.97
N VAL A 56 -0.52 1.55 -2.78
CA VAL A 56 -1.30 0.37 -2.39
C VAL A 56 -0.39 -0.82 -2.06
N ALA A 57 0.62 -1.09 -2.89
CA ALA A 57 1.59 -2.16 -2.61
C ALA A 57 2.33 -1.94 -1.29
N TYR A 58 2.74 -0.70 -1.00
CA TYR A 58 3.40 -0.36 0.26
C TYR A 58 2.46 -0.45 1.46
N ALA A 59 1.19 -0.04 1.33
CA ALA A 59 0.19 -0.20 2.38
C ALA A 59 -0.04 -1.69 2.71
N LEU A 60 -0.09 -2.56 1.70
CA LEU A 60 -0.17 -4.01 1.90
C LEU A 60 1.05 -4.57 2.65
N LEU A 61 2.27 -4.12 2.31
CA LEU A 61 3.49 -4.52 3.01
C LEU A 61 3.52 -4.03 4.47
N ARG A 62 3.09 -2.79 4.72
CA ARG A 62 2.95 -2.25 6.09
C ARG A 62 1.93 -3.05 6.88
N ALA A 63 0.77 -3.35 6.30
CA ALA A 63 -0.27 -4.15 6.94
C ALA A 63 0.20 -5.58 7.29
N ALA A 64 1.02 -6.20 6.44
CA ALA A 64 1.63 -7.50 6.71
C ALA A 64 2.61 -7.47 7.91
N GLY A 65 3.10 -6.30 8.30
CA GLY A 65 4.16 -6.15 9.30
C GLY A 65 5.57 -6.26 8.70
N ASP A 66 5.68 -6.24 7.37
CA ASP A 66 6.94 -6.31 6.62
C ASP A 66 7.53 -4.92 6.35
N SER A 67 7.36 -3.99 7.30
CA SER A 67 7.93 -2.63 7.24
C SER A 67 9.47 -2.60 7.23
N ARG A 68 10.13 -3.77 7.38
CA ARG A 68 11.59 -3.95 7.20
C ARG A 68 12.04 -4.04 5.74
N ILE A 69 11.14 -4.22 4.76
CA ILE A 69 11.45 -4.10 3.33
C ILE A 69 11.01 -2.71 2.84
N LEU A 70 11.42 -1.65 3.53
CA LEU A 70 11.19 -0.27 3.07
C LEU A 70 12.45 0.56 3.30
N TYR A 71 13.60 0.14 2.75
CA TYR A 71 14.77 1.04 2.59
C TYR A 71 15.84 0.52 1.61
N ARG A 72 15.53 -0.48 0.75
CA ARG A 72 16.57 -1.09 -0.09
C ARG A 72 16.36 -1.02 -1.61
N ASP A 73 15.24 -0.48 -2.08
CA ASP A 73 15.03 -0.31 -3.53
C ASP A 73 15.06 1.16 -3.99
N VAL A 74 15.07 2.14 -3.07
CA VAL A 74 15.28 3.55 -3.44
C VAL A 74 16.78 3.90 -3.57
N VAL A 75 17.68 3.07 -3.02
CA VAL A 75 19.14 3.27 -3.10
C VAL A 75 19.83 2.13 -3.85
N VAL A 76 19.38 1.83 -5.08
CA VAL A 76 20.30 1.29 -6.10
C VAL A 76 20.05 2.02 -7.43
N GLY A 77 19.90 3.34 -7.35
CA GLY A 77 20.44 4.24 -8.37
C GLY A 77 21.92 4.47 -8.08
N GLY A 78 22.72 3.40 -8.14
CA GLY A 78 24.18 3.45 -7.94
C GLY A 78 24.86 3.04 -9.23
N GLU A 79 25.30 4.03 -10.00
CA GLU A 79 26.13 3.84 -11.18
C GLU A 79 27.24 2.81 -10.92
N ARG A 80 27.31 1.78 -11.77
CA ARG A 80 28.56 1.04 -11.96
C ARG A 80 29.53 1.99 -12.66
N ARG A 81 30.49 2.55 -11.92
CA ARG A 81 31.74 3.00 -12.53
C ARG A 81 32.61 1.77 -12.73
N GLU A 82 32.96 1.50 -13.97
CA GLU A 82 34.02 0.58 -14.33
C GLU A 82 35.34 1.13 -13.78
N ASP A 83 36.08 0.32 -13.03
CA ASP A 83 37.48 0.61 -12.72
C ASP A 83 38.31 0.38 -13.98
N PRO A 84 39.11 1.37 -14.45
CA PRO A 84 40.06 1.12 -15.51
C PRO A 84 41.23 0.28 -14.98
N ALA A 85 41.64 -0.70 -15.77
CA ALA A 85 42.89 -1.44 -15.58
C ALA A 85 44.12 -0.56 -15.88
#